data_AF-A0A430Q6E5-F1
#
_entry.id   AF-A0A430Q6E5-F1
#
_cell.length_a   1.000
_cell.length_b   1.000
_cell.length_c   1.000
_cell.angle_alpha   90.00
_cell.angle_beta   90.00
_cell.angle_gamma   90.00
#
_symmetry.space_group_name_H-M   'P 1'
#
loop_
_entity.id
_entity.type
_entity.pdbx_description
1 polymer ?
#
loop_
_entity_poly.entity_id
_entity_poly.type
_entity_poly.pdbx_seq_one_letter_code
_entity_poly.pdbx_strand_id
1 'polypeptide(L)'
;VPRLEGSDGACELDPEAVWESFCKLLDEVLQGNTNAFVDNHVDAEINPDRINCIACFTENLLIDECRKGLLCYGCLETWLLWRLTGGKTFATDVSCASVTGMYDSFSRKWSRPILASLGIPANILPGVYPSSYYYGTVQNGPLGYSSNPSLSIPITGIIGDAQAATLTENCLSPCQAKLTLGTGIFLNLLSGSKALAVMNGFYPVIGWASGHPYFDCISTFYMGSTSSSSESPSSVPSTSRSFHLGDLTYLVEGFYPHAGTLIDWLQSENIFCTYSELEEMLYSGDRLGLDEKATRENIFYIPLPRNTLKHHQNTLIGGPLKLNKNSFYGPDGFVIGLDYSKSADKLLVARIFIESIAFCTKFMLENCRKQTRISPSILYVNGNVARSNWLLQRISNVIGIPVERRGLEECSCMGAAIVAGVGAGLWPSFSAATEAVHKRLQSEANSLPSVDINNTDLNNSKKLNSHKLYRRFMPESSEICISIKKRYHIWSHIRASYLRKK
;
A
#
# COMPACT_ATOMS: atom_id res chain seq x y z
N VAL A 1 -28.93 -7.14 4.25
CA VAL A 1 -27.63 -7.24 4.94
C VAL A 1 -27.91 -7.68 6.37
N PRO A 2 -27.16 -8.62 6.95
CA PRO A 2 -27.23 -8.88 8.39
C PRO A 2 -27.00 -7.54 9.09
N ARG A 3 -28.03 -7.07 9.78
CA ARG A 3 -27.94 -5.87 10.60
C ARG A 3 -27.33 -6.34 11.91
N LEU A 4 -26.08 -5.94 12.19
CA LEU A 4 -25.57 -6.08 13.54
C LEU A 4 -26.19 -4.92 14.32
N GLU A 5 -27.20 -5.21 15.14
CA GLU A 5 -27.75 -4.20 16.03
C GLU A 5 -26.71 -3.87 17.09
N GLY A 6 -26.17 -2.67 17.02
CA GLY A 6 -25.39 -2.08 18.10
C GLY A 6 -26.30 -1.83 19.31
N SER A 7 -25.71 -1.89 20.51
CA SER A 7 -26.40 -1.58 21.77
C SER A 7 -26.95 -0.14 21.85
N ASP A 8 -26.55 0.72 20.91
CA ASP A 8 -26.95 2.13 20.76
C ASP A 8 -28.07 2.34 19.72
N GLY A 9 -28.61 1.25 19.14
CA GLY A 9 -29.64 1.33 18.10
C GLY A 9 -29.11 1.62 16.69
N ALA A 10 -27.79 1.74 16.53
CA ALA A 10 -27.17 1.79 15.20
C ALA A 10 -27.18 0.40 14.56
N CYS A 11 -27.54 0.33 13.29
CA CYS A 11 -27.49 -0.89 12.50
C CYS A 11 -26.17 -0.91 11.72
N GLU A 12 -25.27 -1.83 12.05
CA GLU A 12 -24.04 -2.00 11.30
C GLU A 12 -24.26 -2.96 10.13
N LEU A 13 -23.59 -2.63 9.03
CA LEU A 13 -23.57 -3.40 7.81
C LEU A 13 -22.24 -4.18 7.77
N ASP A 14 -22.29 -5.40 7.27
CA ASP A 14 -21.10 -6.23 7.07
C ASP A 14 -20.08 -5.52 6.16
N PRO A 15 -18.85 -5.23 6.64
CA PRO A 15 -17.84 -4.51 5.88
C PRO A 15 -17.46 -5.18 4.56
N GLU A 16 -17.42 -6.51 4.50
CA GLU A 16 -17.11 -7.24 3.26
C GLU A 16 -18.22 -7.05 2.23
N ALA A 17 -19.48 -7.20 2.66
CA ALA A 17 -20.64 -6.97 1.79
C ALA A 17 -20.74 -5.51 1.29
N VAL A 18 -20.37 -4.52 2.12
CA VAL A 18 -20.32 -3.11 1.71
C VAL A 18 -19.24 -2.88 0.65
N TRP A 19 -18.04 -3.44 0.87
CA TRP A 19 -16.94 -3.35 -0.09
C TRP A 19 -17.33 -3.97 -1.44
N GLU A 20 -17.87 -5.19 -1.44
CA GLU A 20 -18.30 -5.86 -2.68
C GLU A 20 -19.39 -5.09 -3.43
N SER A 21 -20.34 -4.50 -2.71
CA SER A 21 -21.40 -3.68 -3.31
C SER A 21 -20.82 -2.41 -3.96
N PHE A 22 -19.87 -1.75 -3.31
CA PHE A 22 -19.18 -0.58 -3.88
C PHE A 22 -18.39 -0.96 -5.14
N CYS A 23 -17.73 -2.11 -5.10
CA CYS A 23 -17.00 -2.65 -6.23
C CYS A 23 -17.87 -2.96 -7.45
N LYS A 24 -19.07 -3.52 -7.25
CA LYS A 24 -20.05 -3.70 -8.33
C LYS A 24 -20.55 -2.36 -8.90
N LEU A 25 -20.83 -1.38 -8.03
CA LEU A 25 -21.23 -0.04 -8.46
C LEU A 25 -20.15 0.61 -9.35
N LEU A 26 -18.87 0.42 -8.99
CA LEU A 26 -17.75 0.85 -9.84
C LEU A 26 -17.77 0.12 -11.17
N ASP A 27 -17.91 -1.21 -11.18
CA ASP A 27 -17.97 -2.00 -12.41
C ASP A 27 -19.14 -1.59 -13.32
N GLU A 28 -20.32 -1.32 -12.76
CA GLU A 28 -21.49 -0.82 -13.50
C GLU A 28 -21.21 0.54 -14.16
N VAL A 29 -20.55 1.45 -13.45
CA VAL A 29 -20.19 2.78 -13.97
C VAL A 29 -19.12 2.67 -15.06
N LEU A 30 -18.18 1.73 -14.90
CA LEU A 30 -17.12 1.48 -15.87
C LEU A 30 -17.64 0.77 -17.14
N GLN A 31 -18.61 -0.13 -17.00
CA GLN A 31 -19.24 -0.85 -18.10
C GLN A 31 -20.36 -0.02 -18.78
N GLY A 32 -20.98 0.89 -18.04
CA GLY A 32 -22.22 1.60 -18.37
C GLY A 32 -22.06 3.00 -18.96
N ASN A 33 -21.04 3.25 -19.80
CA ASN A 33 -20.93 4.46 -20.61
C ASN A 33 -20.67 4.20 -22.10
N THR A 34 -21.14 3.05 -22.61
CA THR A 34 -21.02 2.68 -24.04
C THR A 34 -22.12 3.26 -24.95
N ASN A 35 -23.10 4.01 -24.40
CA ASN A 35 -24.14 4.68 -25.21
C ASN A 35 -24.13 6.22 -25.15
N ALA A 36 -23.19 6.87 -24.43
CA ALA A 36 -23.14 8.33 -24.33
C ALA A 36 -21.80 8.99 -24.73
N PHE A 37 -20.77 8.21 -25.10
CA PHE A 37 -19.51 8.74 -25.61
C PHE A 37 -18.98 7.86 -26.76
N VAL A 38 -19.63 7.96 -27.92
CA VAL A 38 -18.93 7.71 -29.19
C VAL A 38 -18.13 8.98 -29.49
N ASP A 39 -16.85 8.79 -29.80
CA ASP A 39 -15.81 9.82 -29.99
C ASP A 39 -15.21 10.43 -28.72
N ASN A 40 -14.35 9.65 -28.06
CA ASN A 40 -12.92 9.95 -28.00
C ASN A 40 -12.17 8.84 -27.27
N HIS A 41 -11.11 8.31 -27.91
CA HIS A 41 -10.21 7.32 -27.34
C HIS A 41 -9.59 7.80 -26.01
N VAL A 42 -9.96 7.16 -24.91
CA VAL A 42 -9.24 7.19 -23.64
C VAL A 42 -9.08 5.76 -23.16
N ASP A 43 -7.92 5.17 -23.44
CA ASP A 43 -7.48 3.92 -22.80
C ASP A 43 -7.15 4.21 -21.33
N ALA A 44 -8.15 4.07 -20.48
CA ALA A 44 -7.98 3.91 -19.05
C ALA A 44 -8.48 2.51 -18.66
N GLU A 45 -7.59 1.51 -18.77
CA GLU A 45 -7.80 0.22 -18.09
C GLU A 45 -7.79 0.49 -16.57
N ILE A 46 -8.97 0.78 -16.01
CA ILE A 46 -9.23 0.59 -14.58
C ILE A 46 -9.31 -0.92 -14.37
N ASN A 47 -8.42 -1.44 -13.54
CA ASN A 47 -8.23 -2.86 -13.31
C ASN A 47 -9.30 -3.37 -12.32
N PRO A 48 -10.29 -4.17 -12.75
CA PRO A 48 -11.34 -4.72 -11.88
C PRO A 48 -10.81 -5.81 -10.92
N ASP A 49 -9.55 -6.26 -11.09
CA ASP A 49 -9.03 -7.48 -10.45
C ASP A 49 -8.61 -7.32 -8.97
N ARG A 50 -9.11 -6.26 -8.30
CA ARG A 50 -9.16 -6.17 -6.82
C ARG A 50 -10.50 -6.61 -6.25
N ILE A 51 -11.41 -7.09 -7.08
CA ILE A 51 -12.78 -7.40 -6.71
C ILE A 51 -13.06 -8.84 -7.12
N ASN A 52 -12.91 -9.78 -6.19
CA ASN A 52 -13.41 -11.14 -6.37
C ASN A 52 -14.39 -11.47 -5.24
N CYS A 53 -15.66 -11.19 -5.57
CA CYS A 53 -16.92 -11.86 -5.25
C CYS A 53 -17.04 -12.87 -4.09
N ILE A 54 -18.00 -12.60 -3.21
CA ILE A 54 -19.04 -13.51 -2.72
C ILE A 54 -20.41 -12.82 -2.83
N ALA A 55 -21.02 -12.95 -4.01
CA ALA A 55 -22.39 -12.49 -4.23
C ALA A 55 -23.41 -13.39 -3.51
N CYS A 56 -24.49 -12.76 -3.02
CA CYS A 56 -25.87 -12.94 -3.52
C CYS A 56 -26.91 -12.73 -2.41
N PHE A 57 -27.93 -11.92 -2.75
CA PHE A 57 -29.25 -11.73 -2.11
C PHE A 57 -29.53 -10.44 -1.32
N THR A 58 -28.59 -9.50 -1.17
CA THR A 58 -28.80 -8.31 -0.28
C THR A 58 -28.57 -6.93 -0.94
N GLU A 59 -28.37 -6.89 -2.26
CA GLU A 59 -27.53 -5.89 -2.96
C GLU A 59 -28.25 -4.57 -3.36
N ASN A 60 -29.49 -4.60 -3.82
CA ASN A 60 -30.17 -3.38 -4.31
C ASN A 60 -30.61 -2.42 -3.19
N LEU A 61 -31.00 -2.96 -2.03
CA LEU A 61 -31.48 -2.15 -0.90
C LEU A 61 -30.39 -1.24 -0.35
N LEU A 62 -29.14 -1.71 -0.27
CA LEU A 62 -27.99 -0.92 0.18
C LEU A 62 -27.72 0.29 -0.71
N ILE A 63 -27.75 0.08 -2.02
CA ILE A 63 -27.51 1.11 -3.03
C ILE A 63 -28.63 2.16 -2.97
N ASP A 64 -29.88 1.73 -2.82
CA ASP A 64 -31.03 2.64 -2.68
C ASP A 64 -30.97 3.47 -1.39
N GLU A 65 -30.64 2.86 -0.25
CA GLU A 65 -30.50 3.58 1.03
C GLU A 65 -29.28 4.53 1.02
N CYS A 66 -28.19 4.14 0.35
CA CYS A 66 -27.04 5.00 0.08
C CYS A 66 -27.46 6.22 -0.75
N ARG A 67 -28.17 6.01 -1.87
CA ARG A 67 -28.69 7.08 -2.74
C ARG A 67 -29.68 8.02 -2.05
N LYS A 68 -30.49 7.49 -1.11
CA LYS A 68 -31.39 8.29 -0.26
C LYS A 68 -30.66 9.07 0.84
N GLY A 69 -29.37 8.81 1.07
CA GLY A 69 -28.59 9.45 2.11
C GLY A 69 -28.91 8.96 3.52
N LEU A 70 -29.38 7.71 3.66
CA LEU A 70 -29.82 7.11 4.93
C LEU A 70 -28.72 6.29 5.63
N LEU A 71 -27.51 6.30 5.09
CA LEU A 71 -26.35 5.58 5.61
C LEU A 71 -25.22 6.57 5.93
N CYS A 72 -24.30 6.18 6.80
CA CYS A 72 -22.99 6.82 6.90
C CYS A 72 -21.96 5.88 6.27
N TYR A 73 -21.09 6.42 5.43
CA TYR A 73 -19.96 5.71 4.85
C TYR A 73 -18.68 6.19 5.51
N GLY A 74 -17.73 5.29 5.74
CA GLY A 74 -16.41 5.63 6.25
C GLY A 74 -15.48 4.44 6.10
N CYS A 75 -14.18 4.70 6.05
CA CYS A 75 -13.20 3.63 6.14
C CYS A 75 -13.13 3.10 7.60
N LEU A 76 -12.31 2.07 7.85
CA LEU A 76 -12.27 1.37 9.15
C LEU A 76 -11.94 2.32 10.32
N GLU A 77 -11.05 3.28 10.10
CA GLU A 77 -10.68 4.28 11.10
C GLU A 77 -11.84 5.25 11.43
N THR A 78 -12.66 5.61 10.44
CA THR A 78 -13.86 6.42 10.65
C THR A 78 -14.84 5.69 11.56
N TRP A 79 -15.03 4.39 11.34
CA TRP A 79 -15.88 3.54 12.19
C TRP A 79 -15.31 3.41 13.61
N LEU A 80 -14.01 3.14 13.75
CA LEU A 80 -13.36 3.08 15.06
C LEU A 80 -13.50 4.39 15.83
N LEU A 81 -13.29 5.53 15.16
CA LEU A 81 -13.46 6.85 15.75
C LEU A 81 -14.90 7.08 16.23
N TRP A 82 -15.89 6.76 15.39
CA TRP A 82 -17.30 6.88 15.72
C TRP A 82 -17.64 6.06 16.98
N ARG A 83 -17.21 4.78 17.02
CA ARG A 83 -17.48 3.89 18.15
C ARG A 83 -16.78 4.34 19.43
N LEU A 84 -15.50 4.73 19.34
CA LEU A 84 -14.71 5.19 20.49
C LEU A 84 -15.28 6.49 21.08
N THR A 85 -15.77 7.41 20.25
CA THR A 85 -16.30 8.71 20.67
C THR A 85 -17.78 8.68 21.06
N GLY A 86 -18.43 7.50 21.06
CA GLY A 86 -19.85 7.37 21.37
C GLY A 86 -20.77 8.04 20.36
N GLY A 87 -20.39 8.00 19.08
CA GLY A 87 -21.15 8.58 17.97
C GLY A 87 -21.06 10.10 17.85
N LYS A 88 -20.10 10.73 18.55
CA LYS A 88 -19.94 12.19 18.52
C LYS A 88 -19.05 12.70 17.40
N THR A 89 -18.13 11.88 16.90
CA THR A 89 -17.24 12.28 15.82
C THR A 89 -17.42 11.39 14.60
N PHE A 90 -17.86 12.01 13.50
CA PHE A 90 -17.89 11.42 12.16
C PHE A 90 -16.85 12.10 11.27
N ALA A 91 -15.64 11.56 11.26
CA ALA A 91 -14.49 12.16 10.60
C ALA A 91 -13.50 11.11 10.10
N THR A 92 -12.72 11.49 9.09
CA THR A 92 -11.56 10.77 8.56
C THR A 92 -10.38 11.74 8.44
N ASP A 93 -9.17 11.22 8.30
CA ASP A 93 -8.03 12.04 7.91
C ASP A 93 -7.86 12.13 6.37
N VAL A 94 -7.02 13.08 5.95
CA VAL A 94 -6.66 13.30 4.54
C VAL A 94 -6.05 12.09 3.86
N SER A 95 -5.29 11.25 4.57
CA SER A 95 -4.64 10.07 4.00
C SER A 95 -5.65 8.98 3.69
N CYS A 96 -6.48 8.58 4.67
CA CYS A 96 -7.56 7.61 4.47
C CYS A 96 -8.58 8.11 3.44
N ALA A 97 -8.93 9.40 3.43
CA ALA A 97 -9.84 9.95 2.43
C ALA A 97 -9.26 9.80 1.00
N SER A 98 -7.97 10.10 0.81
CA SER A 98 -7.34 10.13 -0.52
C SER A 98 -7.25 8.76 -1.22
N VAL A 99 -7.32 7.66 -0.47
CA VAL A 99 -7.29 6.29 -1.02
C VAL A 99 -8.67 5.72 -1.34
N THR A 100 -9.75 6.45 -1.04
CA THR A 100 -11.14 6.02 -1.35
C THR A 100 -11.46 6.04 -2.85
N GLY A 101 -10.67 6.75 -3.65
CA GLY A 101 -10.99 7.05 -5.05
C GLY A 101 -12.12 8.09 -5.24
N MET A 102 -12.81 8.50 -4.17
CA MET A 102 -13.87 9.52 -4.20
C MET A 102 -13.39 10.90 -3.76
N TYR A 103 -12.21 11.00 -3.15
CA TYR A 103 -11.63 12.24 -2.69
C TYR A 103 -10.63 12.80 -3.72
N ASP A 104 -10.81 14.06 -4.13
CA ASP A 104 -9.86 14.72 -5.01
C ASP A 104 -8.70 15.30 -4.20
N SER A 105 -7.53 14.66 -4.30
CA SER A 105 -6.30 15.09 -3.64
C SER A 105 -5.83 16.51 -4.04
N PHE A 106 -6.18 17.01 -5.23
CA PHE A 106 -5.78 18.34 -5.69
C PHE A 106 -6.61 19.44 -5.02
N SER A 107 -7.94 19.32 -5.09
CA SER A 107 -8.85 20.28 -4.46
C SER A 107 -9.05 20.04 -2.96
N ARG A 108 -8.65 18.87 -2.46
CA ARG A 108 -8.79 18.40 -1.07
C ARG A 108 -10.24 18.43 -0.61
N LYS A 109 -11.10 17.87 -1.45
CA LYS A 109 -12.55 17.76 -1.22
C LYS A 109 -13.05 16.44 -1.80
N TRP A 110 -14.16 15.95 -1.27
CA TRP A 110 -14.94 14.91 -1.93
C TRP A 110 -15.31 15.35 -3.35
N SER A 111 -14.97 14.54 -4.34
CA SER A 111 -15.06 14.86 -5.76
C SER A 111 -16.51 14.81 -6.24
N ARG A 112 -17.12 15.98 -6.44
CA ARG A 112 -18.50 16.07 -6.92
C ARG A 112 -18.75 15.28 -8.22
N PRO A 113 -17.87 15.33 -9.25
CA PRO A 113 -18.07 14.53 -10.45
C PRO A 113 -18.09 13.02 -10.18
N ILE A 114 -17.16 12.52 -9.35
CA ILE A 114 -17.10 11.07 -9.02
C ILE A 114 -18.32 10.66 -8.23
N LEU A 115 -18.68 11.43 -7.19
CA LEU A 115 -19.87 11.16 -6.38
C LEU A 115 -21.16 11.17 -7.21
N ALA A 116 -21.30 12.12 -8.14
CA ALA A 116 -22.44 12.17 -9.05
C ALA A 116 -22.50 10.94 -9.97
N SER A 117 -21.38 10.51 -10.54
CA SER A 117 -21.30 9.30 -11.37
C SER A 117 -21.66 8.02 -10.60
N LEU A 118 -21.31 7.94 -9.32
CA LEU A 118 -21.64 6.81 -8.45
C LEU A 118 -23.05 6.90 -7.85
N GLY A 119 -23.72 8.05 -7.96
CA GLY A 119 -24.99 8.32 -7.26
C GLY A 119 -24.85 8.37 -5.74
N ILE A 120 -23.67 8.73 -5.22
CA ILE A 120 -23.39 8.80 -3.78
C ILE A 120 -23.58 10.24 -3.30
N PRO A 121 -24.48 10.51 -2.35
CA PRO A 121 -24.69 11.86 -1.85
C PRO A 121 -23.58 12.28 -0.88
N ALA A 122 -23.07 13.51 -0.97
CA ALA A 122 -21.90 13.92 -0.19
C ALA A 122 -22.13 13.99 1.33
N ASN A 123 -23.38 14.04 1.80
CA ASN A 123 -23.73 14.12 3.22
C ASN A 123 -23.51 12.81 3.99
N ILE A 124 -23.35 11.68 3.29
CA ILE A 124 -23.06 10.40 3.93
C ILE A 124 -21.57 10.17 4.18
N LEU A 125 -20.70 11.09 3.72
CA LEU A 125 -19.26 10.99 3.82
C LEU A 125 -18.75 11.80 5.02
N PRO A 126 -17.66 11.35 5.68
CA PRO A 126 -17.16 12.00 6.88
C PRO A 126 -16.48 13.34 6.55
N GLY A 127 -16.39 14.20 7.56
CA GLY A 127 -15.51 15.37 7.49
C GLY A 127 -14.05 14.94 7.37
N VAL A 128 -13.26 15.65 6.56
CA VAL A 128 -11.85 15.31 6.30
C VAL A 128 -10.94 16.30 7.02
N TYR A 129 -10.03 15.78 7.86
CA TYR A 129 -9.18 16.57 8.76
C TYR A 129 -7.68 16.21 8.60
N PRO A 130 -6.75 17.01 9.15
CA PRO A 130 -5.33 16.66 9.15
C PRO A 130 -5.07 15.35 9.90
N SER A 131 -4.06 14.58 9.49
CA SER A 131 -3.68 13.33 10.13
C SER A 131 -3.40 13.52 11.62
N SER A 132 -2.68 14.58 12.00
CA SER A 132 -2.52 14.96 13.41
C SER A 132 -3.48 16.08 13.79
N TYR A 133 -4.57 15.74 14.48
CA TYR A 133 -5.65 16.65 14.84
C TYR A 133 -6.41 16.11 16.06
N TYR A 134 -7.10 16.98 16.81
CA TYR A 134 -7.98 16.53 17.88
C TYR A 134 -9.32 16.02 17.33
N TYR A 135 -9.48 14.70 17.25
CA TYR A 135 -10.68 14.03 16.76
C TYR A 135 -11.75 13.80 17.83
N GLY A 136 -11.48 14.18 19.08
CA GLY A 136 -12.39 13.99 20.21
C GLY A 136 -11.78 13.15 21.32
N THR A 137 -12.61 12.75 22.27
CA THR A 137 -12.22 11.92 23.42
C THR A 137 -12.88 10.56 23.36
N VAL A 138 -12.16 9.55 23.83
CA VAL A 138 -12.70 8.21 24.02
C VAL A 138 -13.78 8.25 25.11
N GLN A 139 -14.95 7.70 24.81
CA GLN A 139 -16.12 7.60 25.71
C GLN A 139 -16.54 6.15 25.95
N ASN A 140 -16.29 5.27 24.98
CA ASN A 140 -16.67 3.87 25.05
C ASN A 140 -15.48 2.92 25.21
N GLY A 141 -15.75 1.74 25.76
CA GLY A 141 -14.77 0.68 25.93
C GLY A 141 -13.84 0.87 27.12
N PRO A 142 -12.84 -0.01 27.30
CA PRO A 142 -11.95 -0.01 28.47
C PRO A 142 -11.18 1.30 28.67
N LEU A 143 -10.96 2.05 27.58
CA LEU A 143 -10.26 3.33 27.58
C LEU A 143 -11.21 4.53 27.89
N GLY A 144 -12.52 4.34 27.80
CA GLY A 144 -13.53 5.36 28.15
C GLY A 144 -13.91 5.36 29.63
N TYR A 145 -13.72 4.23 30.33
CA TYR A 145 -13.96 4.11 31.77
C TYR A 145 -12.74 4.57 32.57
N SER A 146 -12.70 5.85 32.93
CA SER A 146 -11.79 6.35 33.96
C SER A 146 -12.55 6.61 35.26
N SER A 147 -12.06 6.08 36.38
CA SER A 147 -12.53 6.41 37.73
C SER A 147 -12.20 7.86 38.12
N ASN A 148 -11.36 8.54 37.34
CA ASN A 148 -11.05 9.95 37.47
C ASN A 148 -11.64 10.74 36.28
N PRO A 149 -12.65 11.62 36.50
CA PRO A 149 -13.26 12.42 35.43
C PRO A 149 -12.28 13.36 34.70
N SER A 150 -11.10 13.62 35.28
CA SER A 150 -10.05 14.45 34.68
C SER A 150 -9.14 13.68 33.70
N LEU A 151 -9.28 12.35 33.60
CA LEU A 151 -8.49 11.48 32.72
C LEU A 151 -9.34 11.01 31.54
N SER A 152 -9.68 11.94 30.64
CA SER A 152 -10.22 11.60 29.32
C SER A 152 -9.07 11.36 28.34
N ILE A 153 -9.10 10.24 27.60
CA ILE A 153 -8.07 9.93 26.60
C ILE A 153 -8.44 10.61 25.27
N PRO A 154 -7.64 11.58 24.78
CA PRO A 154 -7.91 12.23 23.50
C PRO A 154 -7.45 11.33 22.34
N ILE A 155 -8.18 11.39 21.23
CA ILE A 155 -7.78 10.80 19.95
C ILE A 155 -7.16 11.93 19.13
N THR A 156 -5.84 11.91 18.98
CA THR A 156 -5.07 13.02 18.38
C THR A 156 -4.43 12.69 17.03
N GLY A 157 -4.64 11.48 16.53
CA GLY A 157 -4.02 11.03 15.28
C GLY A 157 -4.83 9.95 14.58
N ILE A 158 -5.00 10.13 13.27
CA ILE A 158 -5.57 9.15 12.34
C ILE A 158 -4.71 9.19 11.07
N ILE A 159 -4.35 8.03 10.55
CA ILE A 159 -3.55 7.90 9.33
C ILE A 159 -3.77 6.52 8.70
N GLY A 160 -3.77 6.45 7.37
CA GLY A 160 -3.83 5.19 6.62
C GLY A 160 -2.58 4.33 6.86
N ASP A 161 -2.74 3.01 6.79
CA ASP A 161 -1.69 2.05 7.15
C ASP A 161 -0.43 2.17 6.27
N ALA A 162 -0.59 2.32 4.96
CA ALA A 162 0.50 2.43 4.02
C ALA A 162 1.26 3.74 4.19
N GLN A 163 0.54 4.84 4.46
CA GLN A 163 1.11 6.16 4.72
C GLN A 163 1.80 6.20 6.09
N ALA A 164 1.20 5.58 7.12
CA ALA A 164 1.79 5.43 8.44
C ALA A 164 3.12 4.69 8.38
N ALA A 165 3.17 3.57 7.67
CA ALA A 165 4.42 2.84 7.47
C ALA A 165 5.46 3.64 6.69
N THR A 166 5.04 4.44 5.69
CA THR A 166 5.93 5.33 4.94
C THR A 166 6.54 6.40 5.84
N LEU A 167 5.72 7.02 6.69
CA LEU A 167 6.14 8.01 7.68
C LEU A 167 7.17 7.43 8.65
N THR A 168 6.88 6.26 9.21
CA THR A 168 7.77 5.59 10.16
C THR A 168 9.12 5.22 9.57
N GLU A 169 9.22 4.91 8.28
CA GLU A 169 10.48 4.54 7.65
C GLU A 169 11.39 5.73 7.34
N ASN A 170 11.07 6.92 7.86
CA ASN A 170 11.77 8.17 7.63
C ASN A 170 11.86 8.52 6.13
N CYS A 171 10.81 8.15 5.40
CA CYS A 171 10.61 8.52 4.00
C CYS A 171 9.89 9.87 4.00
N LEU A 172 10.59 10.95 4.36
CA LEU A 172 10.01 12.28 4.61
C LEU A 172 10.46 13.34 3.59
N SER A 173 11.48 13.04 2.78
CA SER A 173 12.04 13.97 1.82
C SER A 173 11.61 13.61 0.39
N PRO A 174 11.40 14.62 -0.48
CA PRO A 174 11.18 14.40 -1.91
C PRO A 174 12.28 13.50 -2.50
N CYS A 175 11.91 12.69 -3.50
CA CYS A 175 12.81 11.71 -4.11
C CYS A 175 13.24 10.55 -3.17
N GLN A 176 12.50 10.30 -2.10
CA GLN A 176 12.56 9.02 -1.39
C GLN A 176 11.36 8.16 -1.81
N ALA A 177 11.57 6.85 -1.82
CA ALA A 177 10.53 5.88 -2.13
C ALA A 177 10.52 4.74 -1.11
N LYS A 178 9.32 4.24 -0.82
CA LYS A 178 9.06 3.11 0.06
C LYS A 178 8.35 2.01 -0.72
N LEU A 179 8.84 0.78 -0.60
CA LEU A 179 8.35 -0.41 -1.28
C LEU A 179 7.88 -1.43 -0.25
N THR A 180 6.60 -1.76 -0.24
CA THR A 180 6.07 -2.87 0.55
C THR A 180 5.97 -4.11 -0.31
N LEU A 181 6.75 -5.14 0.05
CA LEU A 181 6.78 -6.45 -0.61
C LEU A 181 5.95 -7.45 0.22
N GLY A 182 4.65 -7.50 -0.07
CA GLY A 182 3.71 -8.47 0.49
C GLY A 182 3.21 -9.43 -0.60
N THR A 183 1.91 -9.73 -0.60
CA THR A 183 1.22 -10.46 -1.68
C THR A 183 1.54 -9.86 -3.05
N GLY A 184 1.53 -8.53 -3.15
CA GLY A 184 2.02 -7.75 -4.29
C GLY A 184 3.12 -6.76 -3.90
N ILE A 185 3.49 -5.92 -4.86
CA ILE A 185 4.42 -4.80 -4.71
C ILE A 185 3.61 -3.52 -4.57
N PHE A 186 3.81 -2.78 -3.48
CA PHE A 186 3.19 -1.47 -3.27
C PHE A 186 4.27 -0.39 -3.16
N LEU A 187 4.30 0.53 -4.11
CA LEU A 187 5.28 1.61 -4.21
C LEU A 187 4.65 2.93 -3.74
N ASN A 188 5.30 3.59 -2.79
CA ASN A 188 5.00 4.94 -2.33
C ASN A 188 6.18 5.84 -2.68
N LEU A 189 5.99 6.79 -3.59
CA LEU A 189 7.00 7.77 -3.96
C LEU A 189 6.62 9.15 -3.40
N LEU A 190 7.50 9.79 -2.63
CA LEU A 190 7.23 11.13 -2.12
C LEU A 190 7.36 12.19 -3.22
N SER A 191 6.29 12.96 -3.42
CA SER A 191 6.31 14.16 -4.27
C SER A 191 6.45 15.48 -3.47
N GLY A 192 6.41 15.41 -2.14
CA GLY A 192 6.52 16.57 -1.25
C GLY A 192 5.20 17.33 -1.15
N SER A 193 5.24 18.66 -1.13
CA SER A 193 4.05 19.50 -0.90
C SER A 193 3.15 19.73 -2.13
N LYS A 194 3.46 19.07 -3.26
CA LYS A 194 2.69 19.20 -4.51
C LYS A 194 2.11 17.85 -4.94
N ALA A 195 0.81 17.84 -5.21
CA ALA A 195 0.15 16.75 -5.92
C ALA A 195 0.67 16.67 -7.36
N LEU A 196 0.91 15.46 -7.86
CA LEU A 196 1.34 15.22 -9.23
C LEU A 196 0.24 14.50 -10.00
N ALA A 197 -0.14 15.02 -11.16
CA ALA A 197 -1.06 14.32 -12.04
C ALA A 197 -0.34 13.12 -12.67
N VAL A 198 -0.82 11.92 -12.32
CA VAL A 198 -0.29 10.64 -12.80
C VAL A 198 -1.43 9.82 -13.40
N MET A 199 -1.10 8.97 -14.36
CA MET A 199 -1.99 8.07 -15.09
C MET A 199 -1.41 6.64 -15.08
N ASN A 200 -2.07 5.69 -15.73
CA ASN A 200 -1.51 4.37 -16.05
C ASN A 200 -0.96 3.60 -14.82
N GLY A 201 -1.83 3.33 -13.85
CA GLY A 201 -1.53 2.46 -12.69
C GLY A 201 -0.85 3.15 -11.50
N PHE A 202 -0.79 4.48 -11.50
CA PHE A 202 -0.39 5.30 -10.36
C PHE A 202 -1.49 6.28 -9.97
N TYR A 203 -1.59 6.61 -8.69
CA TYR A 203 -2.59 7.55 -8.17
C TYR A 203 -1.95 8.55 -7.20
N PRO A 204 -2.35 9.84 -7.27
CA PRO A 204 -1.89 10.84 -6.31
C PRO A 204 -2.71 10.76 -5.03
N VAL A 205 -2.02 10.52 -3.92
CA VAL A 205 -2.64 10.44 -2.59
C VAL A 205 -2.00 11.45 -1.65
N ILE A 206 -2.65 11.69 -0.53
CA ILE A 206 -2.07 12.49 0.55
C ILE A 206 -1.41 11.51 1.52
N GLY A 207 -0.11 11.69 1.77
CA GLY A 207 0.62 10.92 2.76
C GLY A 207 0.15 11.28 4.16
N TRP A 208 0.27 12.55 4.52
CA TRP A 208 -0.15 13.08 5.82
C TRP A 208 -0.26 14.60 5.78
N ALA A 209 -0.89 15.15 6.81
CA ALA A 209 -0.88 16.57 7.11
C ALA A 209 -0.96 16.80 8.62
N SER A 210 -0.35 17.89 9.09
CA SER A 210 -0.47 18.33 10.48
C SER A 210 -1.53 19.42 10.64
N GLY A 211 -2.29 19.35 11.72
CA GLY A 211 -3.19 20.38 12.20
C GLY A 211 -2.60 21.16 13.38
N HIS A 212 -3.42 22.00 13.99
CA HIS A 212 -3.06 22.64 15.25
C HIS A 212 -2.97 21.62 16.39
N PRO A 213 -1.91 21.66 17.22
CA PRO A 213 -1.78 20.78 18.38
C PRO A 213 -2.95 20.90 19.35
N TYR A 214 -3.30 19.78 20.00
CA TYR A 214 -4.43 19.70 20.94
C TYR A 214 -4.34 20.72 22.09
N PHE A 215 -3.17 20.90 22.71
CA PHE A 215 -3.01 21.85 23.81
C PHE A 215 -3.14 23.32 23.38
N ASP A 216 -2.78 23.63 22.14
CA ASP A 216 -2.99 24.96 21.56
C ASP A 216 -4.48 25.21 21.29
N CYS A 217 -5.22 24.17 20.88
CA CYS A 217 -6.67 24.23 20.78
C CYS A 217 -7.31 24.49 22.15
N ILE A 218 -6.94 23.74 23.20
CA ILE A 218 -7.48 23.93 24.56
C ILE A 218 -7.27 25.36 25.06
N SER A 219 -6.05 25.89 24.94
CA SER A 219 -5.73 27.26 25.39
C SER A 219 -6.53 28.33 24.62
N THR A 220 -6.78 28.10 23.32
CA THR A 220 -7.66 28.96 22.51
C THR A 220 -9.12 28.87 22.97
N PHE A 221 -9.62 27.68 23.31
CA PHE A 221 -10.99 27.49 23.82
C PHE A 221 -11.18 28.20 25.17
N TYR A 222 -10.22 28.10 26.09
CA TYR A 222 -10.29 28.76 27.40
C TYR A 222 -10.22 30.30 27.32
N MET A 223 -9.52 30.86 26.32
CA MET A 223 -9.48 32.30 26.08
C MET A 223 -10.79 32.85 25.47
N GLY A 224 -11.55 32.02 24.74
CA GLY A 224 -12.85 32.39 24.16
C GLY A 224 -14.04 32.27 25.11
N SER A 225 -13.93 31.47 26.18
CA SER A 225 -14.99 31.22 27.16
C SER A 225 -14.90 32.14 28.38
N THR A 226 -14.93 33.46 28.17
CA THR A 226 -15.24 34.46 29.21
C THR A 226 -16.71 34.89 29.19
N SER A 227 -17.56 34.24 28.39
CA SER A 227 -19.01 34.36 28.48
C SER A 227 -19.62 33.02 28.94
N SER A 228 -20.50 33.12 29.94
CA SER A 228 -21.14 32.03 30.64
C SER A 228 -22.06 31.19 29.74
N SER A 229 -21.58 30.03 29.29
CA SER A 229 -22.44 28.93 28.85
C SER A 229 -21.70 27.61 29.04
N SER A 230 -22.31 26.72 29.82
CA SER A 230 -21.82 25.40 30.20
C SER A 230 -21.98 24.38 29.07
N GLU A 231 -21.23 24.52 27.99
CA GLU A 231 -21.07 23.46 26.98
C GLU A 231 -19.73 22.76 27.16
N SER A 232 -19.79 21.43 27.26
CA SER A 232 -18.61 20.57 27.42
C SER A 232 -17.87 20.40 26.08
N PRO A 233 -16.53 20.15 26.06
CA PRO A 233 -15.66 20.28 24.88
C PRO A 233 -15.78 19.12 23.85
N SER A 234 -16.99 18.60 23.64
CA SER A 234 -17.23 17.26 23.11
C SER A 234 -17.57 17.18 21.62
N SER A 235 -17.51 18.28 20.86
CA SER A 235 -17.77 18.26 19.41
C SER A 235 -16.63 18.89 18.60
N VAL A 236 -16.27 18.22 17.51
CA VAL A 236 -15.37 18.78 16.48
C VAL A 236 -16.15 19.90 15.76
N PRO A 237 -15.60 21.13 15.61
CA PRO A 237 -16.32 22.23 15.02
C PRO A 237 -16.76 21.92 13.57
N SER A 238 -17.98 22.34 13.25
CA SER A 238 -18.70 22.11 12.00
C SER A 238 -17.90 22.46 10.73
N THR A 239 -18.20 21.73 9.66
CA THR A 239 -17.55 21.57 8.35
C THR A 239 -17.35 22.81 7.45
N SER A 240 -17.41 24.04 7.96
CA SER A 240 -17.37 25.27 7.14
C SER A 240 -16.06 26.08 7.21
N ARG A 241 -15.08 25.71 8.04
CA ARG A 241 -13.75 26.35 8.06
C ARG A 241 -12.72 25.52 7.28
N SER A 242 -12.07 26.16 6.31
CA SER A 242 -10.85 25.67 5.68
C SER A 242 -9.77 25.53 6.75
N PHE A 243 -9.47 24.31 7.19
CA PHE A 243 -8.37 24.05 8.13
C PHE A 243 -7.03 24.24 7.41
N HIS A 244 -6.09 24.91 8.08
CA HIS A 244 -4.72 25.02 7.58
C HIS A 244 -4.05 23.66 7.71
N LEU A 245 -3.69 23.05 6.58
CA LEU A 245 -2.89 21.81 6.54
C LEU A 245 -1.41 22.18 6.62
N GLY A 246 -0.83 22.07 7.82
CA GLY A 246 0.61 22.10 8.01
C GLY A 246 1.27 20.81 7.50
N ASP A 247 2.58 20.87 7.21
CA ASP A 247 3.41 19.72 6.83
C ASP A 247 2.76 18.75 5.80
N LEU A 248 1.99 19.33 4.86
CA LEU A 248 1.22 18.58 3.88
C LEU A 248 2.16 17.86 2.92
N THR A 249 2.08 16.53 2.92
CA THR A 249 2.91 15.68 2.07
C THR A 249 2.04 14.84 1.15
N TYR A 250 2.35 14.83 -0.14
CA TYR A 250 1.73 14.00 -1.15
C TYR A 250 2.64 12.82 -1.52
N LEU A 251 1.99 11.72 -1.88
CA LEU A 251 2.63 10.52 -2.40
C LEU A 251 2.06 10.20 -3.78
N VAL A 252 2.88 9.54 -4.58
CA VAL A 252 2.45 8.81 -5.78
C VAL A 252 2.48 7.34 -5.43
N GLU A 253 1.30 6.73 -5.39
CA GLU A 253 1.12 5.33 -5.06
C GLU A 253 0.95 4.49 -6.32
N GLY A 254 1.59 3.33 -6.35
CA GLY A 254 1.44 2.35 -7.42
C GLY A 254 1.42 0.93 -6.87
N PHE A 255 0.72 0.05 -7.58
CA PHE A 255 0.58 -1.35 -7.19
C PHE A 255 0.92 -2.28 -8.34
N TYR A 256 1.60 -3.38 -8.02
CA TYR A 256 1.80 -4.50 -8.92
C TYR A 256 1.41 -5.81 -8.21
N PRO A 257 0.56 -6.66 -8.80
CA PRO A 257 -0.05 -7.80 -8.09
C PRO A 257 0.89 -8.98 -7.83
N HIS A 258 2.10 -8.97 -8.41
CA HIS A 258 2.99 -10.13 -8.44
C HIS A 258 4.23 -9.90 -7.59
N ALA A 259 4.19 -10.42 -6.36
CA ALA A 259 5.35 -10.58 -5.49
C ALA A 259 5.20 -11.86 -4.66
N GLY A 260 4.59 -11.77 -3.48
CA GLY A 260 4.30 -12.90 -2.61
C GLY A 260 3.42 -13.95 -3.29
N THR A 261 2.47 -13.54 -4.14
CA THR A 261 1.67 -14.48 -4.96
C THR A 261 2.51 -15.44 -5.80
N LEU A 262 3.65 -14.99 -6.33
CA LEU A 262 4.56 -15.84 -7.09
C LEU A 262 5.29 -16.83 -6.19
N ILE A 263 5.64 -16.41 -4.97
CA ILE A 263 6.31 -17.24 -3.97
C ILE A 263 5.35 -18.30 -3.43
N ASP A 264 4.12 -17.91 -3.11
CA ASP A 264 3.05 -18.82 -2.68
C ASP A 264 2.77 -19.86 -3.75
N TRP A 265 2.74 -19.46 -5.03
CA TRP A 265 2.55 -20.37 -6.14
C TRP A 265 3.73 -21.36 -6.30
N LEU A 266 4.98 -20.88 -6.21
CA LEU A 266 6.15 -21.78 -6.22
C LEU A 266 6.09 -22.81 -5.07
N GLN A 267 5.59 -22.41 -3.90
CA GLN A 267 5.39 -23.32 -2.77
C GLN A 267 4.28 -24.35 -3.06
N SER A 268 3.15 -23.94 -3.64
CA SER A 268 2.07 -24.86 -4.02
C SER A 268 2.49 -25.88 -5.09
N GLU A 269 3.43 -25.49 -5.96
CA GLU A 269 4.04 -26.38 -6.96
C GLU A 269 5.19 -27.26 -6.40
N ASN A 270 5.38 -27.27 -5.08
CA ASN A 270 6.42 -28.03 -4.39
C ASN A 270 7.84 -27.74 -4.92
N ILE A 271 8.10 -26.49 -5.32
CA ILE A 271 9.45 -26.05 -5.71
C ILE A 271 10.35 -25.95 -4.48
N PHE A 272 9.80 -25.46 -3.35
CA PHE A 272 10.45 -25.38 -2.05
C PHE A 272 9.38 -25.54 -0.94
N CYS A 273 9.82 -25.88 0.28
CA CYS A 273 8.96 -26.04 1.45
C CYS A 273 9.05 -24.85 2.43
N THR A 274 10.23 -24.25 2.58
CA THR A 274 10.45 -23.12 3.51
C THR A 274 11.12 -21.92 2.84
N TYR A 275 10.91 -20.72 3.38
CA TYR A 275 11.59 -19.51 2.89
C TYR A 275 13.12 -19.60 2.99
N SER A 276 13.65 -20.32 3.99
CA SER A 276 15.10 -20.54 4.13
C SER A 276 15.65 -21.42 3.02
N GLU A 277 14.92 -22.47 2.65
CA GLU A 277 15.26 -23.34 1.52
C GLU A 277 15.23 -22.56 0.20
N LEU A 278 14.20 -21.73 -0.03
CA LEU A 278 14.15 -20.87 -1.21
C LEU A 278 15.38 -19.96 -1.31
N GLU A 279 15.78 -19.32 -0.20
CA GLU A 279 16.97 -18.48 -0.16
C GLU A 279 18.25 -19.28 -0.50
N GLU A 280 18.42 -20.49 0.06
CA GLU A 280 19.54 -21.38 -0.24
C GLU A 280 19.56 -21.83 -1.70
N MET A 281 18.39 -22.14 -2.28
CA MET A 281 18.25 -22.49 -3.69
C MET A 281 18.73 -21.36 -4.59
N LEU A 282 18.36 -20.11 -4.29
CA LEU A 282 18.76 -18.94 -5.07
C LEU A 282 20.29 -18.75 -5.05
N TYR A 283 20.91 -18.81 -3.87
CA TYR A 283 22.36 -18.73 -3.72
C TYR A 283 23.11 -19.92 -4.32
N SER A 284 22.55 -21.13 -4.24
CA SER A 284 23.09 -22.32 -4.93
C SER A 284 23.07 -22.13 -6.43
N GLY A 285 22.02 -21.52 -6.97
CA GLY A 285 21.93 -21.16 -8.37
C GLY A 285 23.01 -20.18 -8.82
N ASP A 286 23.41 -19.20 -7.98
CA ASP A 286 24.54 -18.31 -8.31
C ASP A 286 25.84 -19.11 -8.39
N ARG A 287 26.10 -20.00 -7.42
CA ARG A 287 27.33 -20.84 -7.41
C ARG A 287 27.43 -21.78 -8.62
N LEU A 288 26.28 -22.20 -9.16
CA LEU A 288 26.20 -23.09 -10.33
C LEU A 288 26.18 -22.34 -11.66
N GLY A 289 26.27 -21.01 -11.66
CA GLY A 289 26.28 -20.20 -12.88
C GLY A 289 24.92 -20.17 -13.60
N LEU A 290 23.81 -20.28 -12.86
CA LEU A 290 22.47 -20.24 -13.44
C LEU A 290 22.09 -18.84 -13.96
N ASP A 291 22.74 -17.79 -13.48
CA ASP A 291 22.56 -16.42 -13.99
C ASP A 291 23.09 -16.30 -15.43
N GLU A 292 24.30 -16.82 -15.68
CA GLU A 292 24.92 -16.86 -17.01
C GLU A 292 24.13 -17.77 -17.94
N LYS A 293 23.67 -18.93 -17.44
CA LYS A 293 22.80 -19.84 -18.20
C LYS A 293 21.50 -19.15 -18.61
N ALA A 294 20.75 -18.58 -17.67
CA ALA A 294 19.50 -17.87 -17.93
C ALA A 294 19.70 -16.68 -18.87
N THR A 295 20.88 -16.06 -18.86
CA THR A 295 21.25 -14.95 -19.76
C THR A 295 21.55 -15.42 -21.17
N ARG A 296 22.40 -16.43 -21.31
CA ARG A 296 22.75 -17.00 -22.61
C ARG A 296 21.52 -17.58 -23.33
N GLU A 297 20.62 -18.20 -22.58
CA GLU A 297 19.45 -18.90 -23.11
C GLU A 297 18.17 -18.03 -23.10
N ASN A 298 18.26 -16.76 -22.66
CA ASN A 298 17.13 -15.82 -22.57
C ASN A 298 15.92 -16.41 -21.84
N ILE A 299 16.18 -16.98 -20.66
CA ILE A 299 15.16 -17.62 -19.84
C ILE A 299 14.55 -16.58 -18.90
N PHE A 300 13.22 -16.43 -18.97
CA PHE A 300 12.47 -15.43 -18.22
C PHE A 300 11.12 -15.95 -17.78
N TYR A 301 10.67 -15.52 -16.60
CA TYR A 301 9.25 -15.49 -16.28
C TYR A 301 8.71 -14.08 -16.54
N ILE A 302 7.62 -13.99 -17.33
CA ILE A 302 6.94 -12.76 -17.68
C ILE A 302 5.59 -12.71 -16.95
N PRO A 303 5.50 -12.04 -15.78
CA PRO A 303 4.23 -11.77 -15.13
C PRO A 303 3.40 -10.76 -15.94
N LEU A 304 2.13 -11.08 -16.11
CA LEU A 304 1.14 -10.30 -16.83
C LEU A 304 0.12 -9.69 -15.86
N PRO A 305 -0.62 -8.64 -16.25
CA PRO A 305 -1.78 -8.23 -15.49
C PRO A 305 -2.72 -9.42 -15.25
N ARG A 306 -3.39 -9.45 -14.10
CA ARG A 306 -4.38 -10.47 -13.77
C ARG A 306 -5.42 -10.62 -14.89
N ASN A 307 -5.99 -11.82 -15.01
CA ASN A 307 -7.00 -12.18 -16.02
C ASN A 307 -6.57 -12.07 -17.51
N THR A 308 -5.38 -11.55 -17.84
CA THR A 308 -4.85 -11.51 -19.22
C THR A 308 -4.81 -12.90 -19.86
N LEU A 309 -4.54 -13.94 -19.05
CA LEU A 309 -4.41 -15.32 -19.52
C LEU A 309 -5.74 -16.07 -19.68
N LYS A 310 -6.79 -15.71 -18.91
CA LYS A 310 -8.11 -16.36 -19.04
C LYS A 310 -8.71 -16.16 -20.44
N HIS A 311 -8.49 -14.98 -21.03
CA HIS A 311 -8.90 -14.72 -22.41
C HIS A 311 -8.01 -15.44 -23.45
N HIS A 312 -6.73 -15.69 -23.13
CA HIS A 312 -5.76 -16.24 -24.08
C HIS A 312 -5.78 -17.77 -24.16
N GLN A 313 -6.10 -18.49 -23.07
CA GLN A 313 -6.24 -19.96 -23.10
C GLN A 313 -7.25 -20.43 -24.16
N ASN A 314 -8.22 -19.58 -24.52
CA ASN A 314 -9.24 -19.84 -25.54
C ASN A 314 -8.80 -19.49 -26.99
N THR A 315 -7.75 -18.69 -27.20
CA THR A 315 -7.44 -18.05 -28.51
C THR A 315 -6.05 -18.40 -29.09
N LEU A 316 -5.33 -19.34 -28.46
CA LEU A 316 -3.93 -19.69 -28.80
C LEU A 316 -3.74 -20.59 -30.04
N ILE A 317 -4.61 -20.49 -31.04
CA ILE A 317 -4.40 -21.13 -32.35
C ILE A 317 -4.28 -20.04 -33.42
N GLY A 318 -3.06 -19.74 -33.87
CA GLY A 318 -2.84 -19.01 -35.14
C GLY A 318 -2.06 -17.70 -35.12
N GLY A 319 -1.55 -17.24 -33.97
CA GLY A 319 -0.79 -15.98 -33.88
C GLY A 319 0.70 -16.07 -34.31
N PRO A 320 1.35 -14.94 -34.66
CA PRO A 320 2.74 -14.90 -35.14
C PRO A 320 3.81 -15.15 -34.06
N LEU A 321 3.44 -15.12 -32.77
CA LEU A 321 4.26 -15.70 -31.68
C LEU A 321 3.69 -17.09 -31.40
N LYS A 322 4.35 -18.15 -31.87
CA LYS A 322 3.99 -19.52 -31.50
C LYS A 322 4.40 -19.78 -30.05
N LEU A 323 3.61 -19.29 -29.09
CA LEU A 323 3.72 -19.68 -27.69
C LEU A 323 3.04 -21.04 -27.53
N ASN A 324 3.78 -22.04 -27.07
CA ASN A 324 3.25 -23.37 -26.80
C ASN A 324 2.27 -23.29 -25.61
N LYS A 325 1.21 -24.11 -25.56
CA LYS A 325 0.36 -24.22 -24.35
C LYS A 325 1.18 -24.57 -23.10
N ASN A 326 2.30 -25.29 -23.28
CA ASN A 326 3.23 -25.62 -22.19
C ASN A 326 4.08 -24.42 -21.72
N SER A 327 3.99 -23.26 -22.38
CA SER A 327 4.71 -22.04 -21.99
C SER A 327 4.04 -21.25 -20.87
N PHE A 328 2.78 -21.57 -20.54
CA PHE A 328 2.07 -20.94 -19.42
C PHE A 328 2.40 -21.71 -18.14
N TYR A 329 3.38 -21.20 -17.41
CA TYR A 329 3.82 -21.68 -16.10
C TYR A 329 3.73 -20.48 -15.15
N GLY A 330 2.92 -20.57 -14.09
CA GLY A 330 2.71 -19.50 -13.11
C GLY A 330 1.24 -19.07 -12.98
N PRO A 331 0.90 -18.32 -11.93
CA PRO A 331 -0.49 -17.96 -11.63
C PRO A 331 -1.08 -16.95 -12.62
N ASP A 332 -0.25 -16.06 -13.18
CA ASP A 332 -0.66 -14.98 -14.08
C ASP A 332 0.51 -14.55 -15.00
N GLY A 333 1.18 -15.51 -15.64
CA GLY A 333 2.30 -15.21 -16.52
C GLY A 333 2.70 -16.37 -17.43
N PHE A 334 3.82 -16.20 -18.13
CA PHE A 334 4.37 -17.26 -18.97
C PHE A 334 5.89 -17.30 -18.85
N VAL A 335 6.44 -18.48 -19.09
CA VAL A 335 7.88 -18.71 -19.10
C VAL A 335 8.38 -18.83 -20.53
N ILE A 336 9.56 -18.29 -20.78
CA ILE A 336 10.24 -18.31 -22.08
C ILE A 336 11.62 -18.94 -21.89
N GLY A 337 12.08 -19.67 -22.90
CA GLY A 337 13.45 -20.19 -22.95
C GLY A 337 13.67 -21.47 -22.14
N LEU A 338 12.68 -21.96 -21.38
CA LEU A 338 12.77 -23.27 -20.75
C LEU A 338 12.58 -24.40 -21.78
N ASP A 339 13.44 -25.41 -21.71
CA ASP A 339 13.27 -26.67 -22.42
C ASP A 339 12.23 -27.53 -21.68
N TYR A 340 10.98 -27.45 -22.14
CA TYR A 340 9.84 -28.18 -21.58
C TYR A 340 9.88 -29.70 -21.84
N SER A 341 10.87 -30.20 -22.60
CA SER A 341 11.04 -31.64 -22.85
C SER A 341 11.78 -32.38 -21.73
N LYS A 342 12.38 -31.63 -20.79
CA LYS A 342 13.12 -32.16 -19.64
C LYS A 342 12.41 -31.77 -18.35
N SER A 343 12.66 -32.54 -17.28
CA SER A 343 12.26 -32.12 -15.93
C SER A 343 12.83 -30.73 -15.65
N ALA A 344 11.97 -29.78 -15.27
CA ALA A 344 12.37 -28.41 -15.03
C ALA A 344 13.33 -28.35 -13.84
N ASP A 345 14.49 -27.71 -14.04
CA ASP A 345 15.44 -27.45 -12.97
C ASP A 345 14.80 -26.49 -11.95
N LYS A 346 14.45 -27.02 -10.77
CA LYS A 346 13.80 -26.26 -9.69
C LYS A 346 14.58 -25.01 -9.29
N LEU A 347 15.91 -25.06 -9.33
CA LEU A 347 16.76 -23.90 -9.00
C LEU A 347 16.59 -22.79 -10.02
N LEU A 348 16.55 -23.14 -11.31
CA LEU A 348 16.34 -22.20 -12.40
C LEU A 348 14.93 -21.62 -12.39
N VAL A 349 13.91 -22.44 -12.12
CA VAL A 349 12.52 -21.98 -11.99
C VAL A 349 12.39 -20.99 -10.83
N ALA A 350 12.87 -21.34 -9.63
CA ALA A 350 12.85 -20.42 -8.49
C ALA A 350 13.55 -19.10 -8.84
N ARG A 351 14.74 -19.16 -9.47
CA ARG A 351 15.49 -17.99 -9.89
C ARG A 351 14.70 -17.05 -10.80
N ILE A 352 14.15 -17.53 -11.91
CA ILE A 352 13.49 -16.65 -12.90
C ILE A 352 12.21 -16.01 -12.34
N PHE A 353 11.50 -16.70 -11.45
CA PHE A 353 10.33 -16.16 -10.78
C PHE A 353 10.71 -15.07 -9.77
N ILE A 354 11.70 -15.29 -8.91
CA ILE A 354 12.14 -14.28 -7.94
C ILE A 354 12.83 -13.09 -8.64
N GLU A 355 13.61 -13.34 -9.70
CA GLU A 355 14.19 -12.28 -10.55
C GLU A 355 13.09 -11.41 -11.18
N SER A 356 11.97 -12.01 -11.59
CA SER A 356 10.85 -11.25 -12.17
C SER A 356 10.27 -10.21 -11.21
N ILE A 357 10.31 -10.45 -9.89
CA ILE A 357 9.87 -9.48 -8.87
C ILE A 357 10.79 -8.24 -8.88
N ALA A 358 12.11 -8.45 -9.05
CA ALA A 358 13.07 -7.37 -9.20
C ALA A 358 12.84 -6.58 -10.49
N PHE A 359 12.54 -7.27 -11.60
CA PHE A 359 12.19 -6.60 -12.87
C PHE A 359 10.88 -5.84 -12.80
N CYS A 360 9.86 -6.37 -12.12
CA CYS A 360 8.60 -5.66 -11.89
C CYS A 360 8.82 -4.40 -11.05
N THR A 361 9.66 -4.47 -10.01
CA THR A 361 10.06 -3.30 -9.21
C THR A 361 10.73 -2.24 -10.08
N LYS A 362 11.69 -2.64 -10.93
CA LYS A 362 12.34 -1.72 -11.88
C LYS A 362 11.33 -1.09 -12.84
N PHE A 363 10.43 -1.90 -13.38
CA PHE A 363 9.39 -1.45 -14.31
C PHE A 363 8.45 -0.43 -13.67
N MET A 364 8.00 -0.66 -12.44
CA MET A 364 7.20 0.30 -11.68
C MET A 364 7.94 1.64 -11.51
N LEU A 365 9.21 1.59 -11.09
CA LEU A 365 10.01 2.81 -10.90
C LEU A 365 10.24 3.57 -12.21
N GLU A 366 10.48 2.88 -13.33
CA GLU A 366 10.63 3.52 -14.63
C GLU A 366 9.34 4.19 -15.10
N ASN A 367 8.19 3.53 -14.94
CA ASN A 367 6.89 4.11 -15.30
C ASN A 367 6.53 5.28 -14.40
N CYS A 368 6.79 5.17 -13.10
CA CYS A 368 6.59 6.28 -12.17
C CYS A 368 7.48 7.48 -12.54
N ARG A 369 8.76 7.24 -12.85
CA ARG A 369 9.69 8.29 -13.30
C ARG A 369 9.24 8.98 -14.58
N LYS A 370 8.70 8.24 -15.56
CA LYS A 370 8.21 8.84 -16.82
C LYS A 370 7.12 9.89 -16.60
N GLN A 371 6.30 9.69 -15.58
CA GLN A 371 5.16 10.56 -15.28
C GLN A 371 5.50 11.67 -14.30
N THR A 372 6.27 11.35 -13.25
CA THR A 372 6.59 12.28 -12.16
C THR A 372 7.87 13.07 -12.40
N ARG A 373 8.77 12.57 -13.26
CA ARG A 373 10.17 13.01 -13.41
C ARG A 373 11.01 12.89 -12.15
N ILE A 374 10.50 12.23 -11.11
CA ILE A 374 11.21 11.98 -9.85
C ILE A 374 11.96 10.65 -9.98
N SER A 375 13.21 10.64 -9.53
CA SER A 375 14.03 9.43 -9.43
C SER A 375 14.49 9.27 -8.00
N PRO A 376 14.14 8.17 -7.32
CA PRO A 376 14.54 8.01 -5.93
C PRO A 376 16.05 7.79 -5.82
N SER A 377 16.66 8.34 -4.77
CA SER A 377 18.09 8.13 -4.46
C SER A 377 18.32 6.89 -3.58
N ILE A 378 17.29 6.42 -2.89
CA ILE A 378 17.26 5.23 -2.05
C ILE A 378 15.84 4.64 -2.07
N LEU A 379 15.77 3.32 -1.95
CA LEU A 379 14.50 2.60 -1.82
C LEU A 379 14.41 1.93 -0.46
N TYR A 380 13.48 2.38 0.39
CA TYR A 380 13.16 1.71 1.65
C TYR A 380 12.23 0.54 1.39
N VAL A 381 12.48 -0.60 2.04
CA VAL A 381 11.72 -1.83 1.77
C VAL A 381 11.29 -2.51 3.06
N ASN A 382 10.05 -2.99 3.08
CA ASN A 382 9.48 -3.81 4.14
C ASN A 382 8.57 -4.92 3.58
N GLY A 383 7.96 -5.69 4.49
CA GLY A 383 7.05 -6.79 4.16
C GLY A 383 7.72 -8.16 4.17
N ASN A 384 6.90 -9.21 4.14
CA ASN A 384 7.35 -10.59 4.31
C ASN A 384 8.33 -11.04 3.21
N VAL A 385 8.08 -10.63 1.97
CA VAL A 385 8.94 -10.98 0.83
C VAL A 385 10.29 -10.28 0.91
N ALA A 386 10.36 -9.12 1.58
CA ALA A 386 11.62 -8.40 1.82
C ALA A 386 12.60 -9.15 2.74
N ARG A 387 12.20 -10.28 3.35
CA ARG A 387 13.10 -11.11 4.15
C ARG A 387 14.21 -11.77 3.31
N SER A 388 13.99 -11.97 2.01
CA SER A 388 15.02 -12.48 1.09
C SER A 388 16.12 -11.46 0.86
N ASN A 389 17.34 -11.76 1.33
CA ASN A 389 18.51 -10.92 1.07
C ASN A 389 18.91 -10.99 -0.40
N TRP A 390 18.76 -12.17 -1.01
CA TRP A 390 19.03 -12.40 -2.42
C TRP A 390 18.17 -11.49 -3.31
N LEU A 391 16.86 -11.44 -3.05
CA LEU A 391 15.93 -10.59 -3.81
C LEU A 391 16.25 -9.10 -3.63
N LEU A 392 16.51 -8.64 -2.40
CA LEU A 392 16.81 -7.23 -2.16
C LEU A 392 18.13 -6.79 -2.81
N GLN A 393 19.14 -7.66 -2.84
CA GLN A 393 20.37 -7.42 -3.59
C GLN A 393 20.09 -7.35 -5.09
N ARG A 394 19.28 -8.28 -5.63
CA ARG A 394 18.88 -8.31 -7.04
C ARG A 394 18.10 -7.04 -7.44
N ILE A 395 17.19 -6.57 -6.58
CA ILE A 395 16.48 -5.30 -6.75
C ILE A 395 17.50 -4.16 -6.82
N SER A 396 18.41 -4.05 -5.85
CA SER A 396 19.44 -3.00 -5.80
C SER A 396 20.27 -2.95 -7.08
N ASN A 397 20.72 -4.11 -7.57
CA ASN A 397 21.51 -4.23 -8.80
C ASN A 397 20.74 -3.74 -10.05
N VAL A 398 19.48 -4.15 -10.22
CA VAL A 398 18.70 -3.77 -11.41
C VAL A 398 18.27 -2.30 -11.38
N ILE A 399 17.88 -1.78 -10.22
CA ILE A 399 17.46 -0.38 -10.08
C ILE A 399 18.67 0.57 -10.13
N GLY A 400 19.81 0.13 -9.60
CA GLY A 400 21.06 0.87 -9.56
C GLY A 400 21.13 1.94 -8.47
N ILE A 401 20.33 1.82 -7.42
CA ILE A 401 20.33 2.68 -6.22
C ILE A 401 20.32 1.79 -4.96
N PRO A 402 20.78 2.29 -3.81
CA PRO A 402 20.72 1.56 -2.56
C PRO A 402 19.29 1.13 -2.21
N VAL A 403 19.18 -0.10 -1.70
CA VAL A 403 17.95 -0.66 -1.12
C VAL A 403 18.18 -0.86 0.36
N GLU A 404 17.27 -0.39 1.21
CA GLU A 404 17.42 -0.48 2.66
C GLU A 404 16.20 -1.16 3.28
N ARG A 405 16.41 -2.37 3.83
CA ARG A 405 15.40 -3.07 4.60
C ARG A 405 15.33 -2.46 5.99
N ARG A 406 14.17 -1.91 6.34
CA ARG A 406 13.91 -1.39 7.68
C ARG A 406 13.54 -2.55 8.61
N GLY A 407 14.02 -2.49 9.84
CA GLY A 407 13.88 -3.57 10.82
C GLY A 407 12.64 -3.48 11.71
N LEU A 408 11.82 -2.44 11.59
CA LEU A 408 10.66 -2.27 12.46
C LEU A 408 9.49 -3.12 11.95
N GLU A 409 9.06 -4.10 12.75
CA GLU A 409 7.98 -5.03 12.35
C GLU A 409 6.62 -4.33 12.29
N GLU A 410 6.34 -3.44 13.25
CA GLU A 410 5.06 -2.74 13.40
C GLU A 410 5.11 -1.30 12.89
N CYS A 411 5.55 -1.09 11.64
CA CYS A 411 5.69 0.24 11.05
C CYS A 411 4.39 1.05 11.07
N SER A 412 3.25 0.46 10.68
CA SER A 412 1.98 1.19 10.61
C SER A 412 1.51 1.66 12.00
N CYS A 413 1.64 0.80 13.02
CA CYS A 413 1.30 1.14 14.40
C CYS A 413 2.17 2.28 14.95
N MET A 414 3.48 2.22 14.69
CA MET A 414 4.40 3.29 15.07
C MET A 414 4.10 4.60 14.34
N GLY A 415 3.68 4.54 13.07
CA GLY A 415 3.27 5.72 12.30
C GLY A 415 2.04 6.39 12.90
N ALA A 416 1.04 5.60 13.28
CA ALA A 416 -0.12 6.12 14.01
C ALA A 416 0.28 6.76 15.35
N ALA A 417 1.22 6.17 16.09
CA ALA A 417 1.73 6.74 17.34
C ALA A 417 2.51 8.05 17.13
N ILE A 418 3.33 8.13 16.08
CA ILE A 418 4.02 9.37 15.66
C ILE A 418 2.98 10.47 15.39
N VAL A 419 1.95 10.15 14.61
CA VAL A 419 0.90 11.11 14.24
C VAL A 419 0.12 11.58 15.46
N ALA A 420 -0.28 10.65 16.34
CA ALA A 420 -0.96 10.98 17.58
C ALA A 420 -0.08 11.83 18.51
N GLY A 421 1.21 11.55 18.59
CA GLY A 421 2.16 12.32 19.39
C GLY A 421 2.34 13.76 18.90
N VAL A 422 2.43 13.96 17.58
CA VAL A 422 2.44 15.31 16.98
C VAL A 422 1.11 16.02 17.24
N GLY A 423 -0.01 15.33 17.08
CA GLY A 423 -1.34 15.92 17.33
C GLY A 423 -1.57 16.27 18.81
N ALA A 424 -0.95 15.51 19.72
CA ALA A 424 -0.92 15.79 21.14
C ALA A 424 0.11 16.87 21.53
N GLY A 425 0.94 17.36 20.61
CA GLY A 425 1.98 18.36 20.89
C GLY A 425 3.21 17.81 21.60
N LEU A 426 3.41 16.48 21.66
CA LEU A 426 4.63 15.87 22.22
C LEU A 426 5.86 16.15 21.35
N TRP A 427 5.65 16.25 20.04
CA TRP A 427 6.67 16.62 19.07
C TRP A 427 6.19 17.78 18.18
N PRO A 428 7.08 18.70 17.78
CA PRO A 428 6.71 19.86 16.99
C PRO A 428 6.43 19.55 15.51
N SER A 429 6.86 18.40 15.01
CA SER A 429 6.68 17.99 13.61
C SER A 429 6.81 16.48 13.43
N PHE A 430 6.31 15.96 12.31
CA PHE A 430 6.47 14.55 11.96
C PHE A 430 7.95 14.18 11.78
N SER A 431 8.76 15.10 11.25
CA SER A 431 10.22 14.92 11.12
C SER A 431 10.89 14.74 12.49
N ALA A 432 10.60 15.61 13.46
CA ALA A 432 11.18 15.52 14.80
C ALA A 432 10.75 14.23 15.54
N ALA A 433 9.48 13.85 15.42
CA ALA A 433 8.96 12.61 16.01
C ALA A 433 9.61 11.37 15.39
N THR A 434 9.70 11.32 14.06
CA THR A 434 10.31 10.21 13.33
C THR A 434 11.80 10.09 13.66
N GLU A 435 12.53 11.20 13.69
CA GLU A 435 13.95 11.21 14.08
C GLU A 435 14.15 10.68 15.51
N ALA A 436 13.29 11.06 16.46
CA ALA A 436 13.35 10.56 17.84
C ALA A 436 13.15 9.04 17.92
N VAL A 437 12.16 8.50 17.18
CA VAL A 437 11.92 7.06 17.09
C VAL A 437 13.15 6.34 16.53
N HIS A 438 13.71 6.82 15.40
CA HIS A 438 14.89 6.20 14.79
C HIS A 438 16.14 6.26 15.68
N LYS A 439 16.39 7.39 16.36
CA LYS A 439 17.49 7.51 17.33
C LYS A 439 17.38 6.48 18.44
N ARG A 440 16.16 6.28 18.98
CA ARG A 440 15.93 5.28 20.01
C ARG A 440 16.18 3.86 19.49
N LEU A 441 15.62 3.51 18.33
CA LEU A 441 15.84 2.21 17.71
C LEU A 441 17.32 1.91 17.44
N GLN A 442 18.10 2.90 17.00
CA GLN A 442 19.54 2.75 16.82
C GLN A 442 20.28 2.55 18.14
N SER A 443 19.90 3.29 19.19
CA SER A 443 20.50 3.12 20.52
C SER A 443 20.23 1.74 21.13
N GLU A 444 19.01 1.21 20.96
CA GLU A 444 18.61 -0.12 21.43
C GLU A 444 19.36 -1.21 20.65
N ALA A 445 19.50 -1.06 19.32
CA ALA A 445 20.29 -1.97 18.49
C ALA A 445 21.77 -2.03 18.91
N ASN A 446 22.38 -0.88 19.20
CA ASN A 446 23.80 -0.79 19.60
C ASN A 446 24.07 -1.30 21.03
N SER A 447 23.03 -1.42 21.86
CA SER A 447 23.14 -1.90 23.25
C SER A 447 23.08 -3.42 23.40
N LEU A 448 22.74 -4.16 22.33
CA LEU A 448 22.67 -5.61 22.33
C LEU A 448 24.04 -6.22 21.98
N PRO A 449 24.50 -7.27 22.70
CA PRO A 449 25.77 -7.91 22.38
C PRO A 449 25.74 -8.49 20.97
N SER A 450 26.83 -8.30 20.21
CA SER A 450 27.02 -8.89 18.89
C SER A 450 26.97 -10.42 19.00
N VAL A 451 25.86 -11.02 18.55
CA VAL A 451 25.74 -12.47 18.44
C VAL A 451 26.38 -12.90 17.12
N ASP A 452 27.39 -13.76 17.21
CA ASP A 452 28.08 -14.34 16.06
C ASP A 452 27.09 -15.16 15.20
N ILE A 453 26.88 -14.73 13.95
CA ILE A 453 25.81 -15.21 13.07
C ILE A 453 26.11 -16.61 12.51
N ASN A 454 27.35 -17.10 12.65
CA ASN A 454 27.78 -18.38 12.10
C ASN A 454 27.31 -19.61 12.92
N ASN A 455 26.60 -19.44 14.05
CA ASN A 455 26.33 -20.54 14.96
C ASN A 455 24.94 -20.53 15.64
N THR A 456 23.88 -20.07 14.97
CA THR A 456 22.52 -20.15 15.53
C THR A 456 21.55 -20.92 14.63
N ASP A 457 21.03 -22.01 15.18
CA ASP A 457 19.90 -22.78 14.66
C ASP A 457 18.70 -21.86 14.35
N LEU A 458 18.28 -21.85 13.10
CA LEU A 458 17.13 -21.11 12.57
C LEU A 458 15.76 -21.64 13.07
N ASN A 459 15.74 -22.60 14.00
CA ASN A 459 14.54 -23.35 14.38
C ASN A 459 13.74 -22.79 15.57
N ASN A 460 14.21 -21.77 16.28
CA ASN A 460 13.43 -21.13 17.35
C ASN A 460 12.72 -19.85 16.86
N SER A 461 11.75 -20.05 15.97
CA SER A 461 10.88 -19.01 15.45
C SER A 461 9.81 -18.59 16.47
N LYS A 462 10.02 -17.46 17.14
CA LYS A 462 8.93 -16.58 17.67
C LYS A 462 9.42 -15.22 18.19
N LYS A 463 10.74 -15.00 18.31
CA LYS A 463 11.35 -13.69 18.56
C LYS A 463 12.65 -13.57 17.77
N LEU A 464 12.56 -13.42 16.44
CA LEU A 464 13.69 -12.94 15.68
C LEU A 464 13.73 -11.42 15.92
N ASN A 465 14.68 -10.94 16.73
CA ASN A 465 14.75 -9.52 17.10
C ASN A 465 14.67 -8.64 15.83
N SER A 466 13.70 -7.74 15.78
CA SER A 466 13.46 -6.72 14.74
C SER A 466 14.75 -6.01 14.27
N HIS A 467 15.69 -5.75 15.20
CA HIS A 467 17.00 -5.16 14.91
C HIS A 467 17.96 -6.04 14.08
N LYS A 468 17.79 -7.37 14.05
CA LYS A 468 18.63 -8.28 13.22
C LYS A 468 18.24 -8.28 11.74
N LEU A 469 17.08 -7.73 11.38
CA LEU A 469 16.60 -7.67 10.00
C LEU A 469 17.07 -6.43 9.25
N TYR A 470 17.47 -5.36 9.94
CA TYR A 470 17.97 -4.15 9.27
C TYR A 470 19.18 -4.48 8.39
N ARG A 471 19.11 -4.12 7.10
CA ARG A 471 20.21 -4.32 6.16
C ARG A 471 20.12 -3.36 4.99
N ARG A 472 21.27 -2.82 4.58
CA ARG A 472 21.42 -2.01 3.38
C ARG A 472 22.14 -2.80 2.29
N PHE A 473 21.58 -2.79 1.09
CA PHE A 473 22.06 -3.47 -0.10
C PHE A 473 22.51 -2.42 -1.10
N MET A 474 23.82 -2.34 -1.30
CA MET A 474 24.41 -1.46 -2.32
C MET A 474 24.43 -2.19 -3.66
N PRO A 475 24.24 -1.48 -4.80
CA PRO A 475 24.45 -2.10 -6.10
C PRO A 475 25.85 -2.73 -6.16
N GLU A 476 25.93 -3.96 -6.65
CA GLU A 476 27.20 -4.68 -6.82
C GLU A 476 28.05 -4.08 -7.96
N SER A 477 29.11 -4.79 -8.37
CA SER A 477 30.05 -4.33 -9.40
C SER A 477 29.35 -3.84 -10.67
N SER A 478 30.04 -2.96 -11.40
CA SER A 478 29.49 -2.36 -12.61
C SER A 478 29.09 -3.41 -13.64
N GLU A 479 29.84 -4.50 -13.74
CA GLU A 479 29.64 -5.62 -14.67
C GLU A 479 28.33 -6.36 -14.35
N ILE A 480 28.11 -6.71 -13.07
CA ILE A 480 26.90 -7.40 -12.61
C ILE A 480 25.68 -6.52 -12.86
N CYS A 481 25.75 -5.24 -12.46
CA CYS A 481 24.66 -4.29 -12.67
C CYS A 481 24.35 -4.09 -14.16
N ILE A 482 25.37 -3.99 -15.02
CA ILE A 482 25.19 -3.87 -16.48
C ILE A 482 24.53 -5.13 -17.05
N SER A 483 24.97 -6.32 -16.63
CA SER A 483 24.40 -7.60 -17.07
C SER A 483 22.90 -7.69 -16.75
N ILE A 484 22.54 -7.45 -15.48
CA ILE A 484 21.14 -7.54 -15.01
C ILE A 484 20.26 -6.48 -15.69
N LYS A 485 20.77 -5.25 -15.90
CA LYS A 485 20.02 -4.20 -16.63
C LYS A 485 19.78 -4.59 -18.09
N LYS A 486 20.74 -5.24 -18.76
CA LYS A 486 20.54 -5.78 -20.12
C LYS A 486 19.45 -6.84 -20.13
N ARG A 487 19.45 -7.77 -19.16
CA ARG A 487 18.37 -8.76 -18.99
C ARG A 487 17.00 -8.08 -18.81
N TYR A 488 16.92 -7.07 -17.94
CA TYR A 488 15.69 -6.30 -17.74
C TYR A 488 15.19 -5.63 -19.03
N HIS A 489 16.07 -5.08 -19.86
CA HIS A 489 15.68 -4.51 -21.14
C HIS A 489 15.07 -5.54 -22.10
N ILE A 490 15.63 -6.76 -22.14
CA ILE A 490 15.07 -7.86 -22.94
C ILE A 490 13.70 -8.26 -22.36
N TRP A 491 13.63 -8.48 -21.04
CA TRP A 491 12.38 -8.82 -20.33
C TRP A 491 11.26 -7.81 -20.59
N SER A 492 11.55 -6.51 -20.46
CA SER A 492 10.57 -5.44 -20.65
C SER A 492 10.10 -5.34 -22.10
N HIS A 493 10.99 -5.56 -23.07
CA HIS A 493 10.64 -5.58 -24.48
C HIS A 493 9.70 -6.76 -24.81
N ILE A 494 10.01 -7.95 -24.29
CA ILE A 494 9.16 -9.13 -24.48
C ILE A 494 7.78 -8.91 -23.88
N ARG A 495 7.71 -8.42 -22.64
CA ARG A 495 6.45 -8.10 -21.97
C ARG A 495 5.61 -7.10 -22.76
N ALA A 496 6.21 -6.02 -23.26
CA ALA A 496 5.53 -5.02 -24.07
C ALA A 496 5.05 -5.59 -25.42
N SER A 497 5.86 -6.41 -26.09
CA SER A 497 5.52 -7.07 -27.35
C SER A 497 4.33 -8.02 -27.19
N TYR A 498 4.26 -8.76 -26.08
CA TYR A 498 3.14 -9.62 -25.75
C TYR A 498 1.84 -8.80 -25.56
N LEU A 499 1.90 -7.74 -24.74
CA LEU A 499 0.72 -6.92 -24.44
C LEU A 499 0.19 -6.12 -25.64
N ARG A 500 1.04 -5.75 -26.61
CA ARG A 500 0.60 -5.05 -27.85
C ARG A 500 -0.12 -5.94 -28.87
N LYS A 501 -0.01 -7.26 -28.73
CA LYS A 501 -0.68 -8.22 -29.62
C LYS A 501 -2.07 -8.62 -29.13
N LYS A 502 -2.44 -8.20 -27.93
CA LYS A 502 -3.82 -8.10 -27.44
C LYS A 502 -4.46 -6.88 -28.10
#